data_AF-A0A1F3Y7M7-F1
#
_entry.id   AF-A0A1F3Y7M7-F1
#
_cell.length_a   1.000
_cell.length_b   1.000
_cell.length_c   1.000
_cell.angle_alpha   90.00
_cell.angle_beta   90.00
_cell.angle_gamma   90.00
#
_symmetry.space_group_name_H-M   'P 1'
#
loop_
_entity.id
_entity.type
_entity.pdbx_description
1 polymer ?
#
loop_
_entity_poly.entity_id
_entity_poly.type
_entity_poly.pdbx_seq_one_letter_code
_entity_poly.pdbx_strand_id
1 'polypeptide(L)'
;MPRHDDVVTRAKRKVQRQIEEAEREHRKKLMRRRIELATSGLKAYQSGKIAEAAQSYQTYLRILEDWKGVPPGGLTPALFDVKKDMYEVLLISAIYWDLTKMFDRTRSPAKQRDFMQYMEKYILFSKGMPFQPLATETLRKYISNEKAMHKPEFKNAYKMLGGDGNCFVATALTDVIDPGTLPRLRTFRDHTLSRSRFGRSFVGWYYRNGPKLARWTDYCPQPARRALGLILDVFSRLAG
;
A
#
# COMPACT_ATOMS: atom_id res chain seq x y z
N MET A 1 -42.63 30.98 40.02
CA MET A 1 -41.65 31.67 39.16
C MET A 1 -40.52 30.69 38.83
N PRO A 2 -40.30 30.32 37.56
CA PRO A 2 -39.13 29.50 37.18
C PRO A 2 -37.87 30.34 37.42
N ARG A 3 -36.88 29.81 38.14
CA ARG A 3 -35.63 30.52 38.46
C ARG A 3 -34.89 30.84 37.16
N HIS A 4 -34.43 32.08 37.03
CA HIS A 4 -33.66 32.60 35.90
C HIS A 4 -32.45 31.72 35.50
N ASP A 5 -31.88 30.98 36.45
CA ASP A 5 -30.78 30.01 36.25
C ASP A 5 -31.15 28.83 35.34
N ASP A 6 -32.42 28.43 35.30
CA ASP A 6 -32.89 27.26 34.54
C ASP A 6 -32.99 27.57 33.04
N VAL A 7 -33.30 28.84 32.70
CA VAL A 7 -33.39 29.33 31.31
C VAL A 7 -32.00 29.43 30.68
N VAL A 8 -31.02 29.99 31.40
CA VAL A 8 -29.62 30.10 30.95
C VAL A 8 -29.00 28.72 30.75
N THR A 9 -29.27 27.78 31.67
CA THR A 9 -28.78 26.39 31.59
C THR A 9 -29.39 25.65 30.39
N ARG A 10 -30.69 25.84 30.13
CA ARG A 10 -31.37 25.25 28.96
C ARG A 10 -30.87 25.84 27.64
N ALA A 11 -30.60 27.14 27.59
CA ALA A 11 -30.02 27.81 26.42
C ALA A 11 -28.59 27.30 26.12
N LYS A 12 -27.73 27.20 27.15
CA LYS A 12 -26.38 26.63 27.01
C LYS A 12 -26.41 25.18 26.50
N ARG A 13 -27.30 24.34 27.03
CA ARG A 13 -27.48 22.95 26.56
C ARG A 13 -27.97 22.88 25.11
N LYS A 14 -28.84 23.80 24.68
CA LYS A 14 -29.32 23.86 23.29
C LYS A 14 -28.19 24.25 22.33
N VAL A 15 -27.40 25.28 22.68
CA VAL A 15 -26.24 25.70 21.89
C VAL A 15 -25.21 24.59 21.81
N GLN A 16 -24.89 23.93 22.93
CA GLN A 16 -23.95 22.81 22.96
C GLN A 16 -24.39 21.65 22.04
N ARG A 17 -25.68 21.28 22.06
CA ARG A 17 -26.22 20.27 21.14
C ARG A 17 -26.10 20.68 19.68
N GLN A 18 -26.38 21.94 19.35
CA GLN A 18 -26.24 22.46 17.98
C GLN A 18 -24.79 22.43 17.51
N ILE A 19 -23.83 22.77 18.37
CA ILE A 19 -22.40 22.65 18.07
C ILE A 19 -22.02 21.19 17.82
N GLU A 20 -22.40 20.27 18.70
CA GLU A 20 -22.11 18.85 18.54
C GLU A 20 -22.74 18.23 17.28
N GLU A 21 -23.94 18.66 16.91
CA GLU A 21 -24.60 18.25 15.67
C GLU A 21 -23.87 18.82 14.45
N ALA A 22 -23.53 20.10 14.47
CA ALA A 22 -22.77 20.74 13.40
C ALA A 22 -21.39 20.09 13.21
N GLU A 23 -20.68 19.77 14.29
CA GLU A 23 -19.41 19.05 14.25
C GLU A 23 -19.57 17.62 13.71
N ARG A 24 -20.65 16.93 14.06
CA ARG A 24 -20.95 15.58 13.53
C ARG A 24 -21.22 15.62 12.03
N GLU A 25 -22.03 16.56 11.57
CA GLU A 25 -22.30 16.73 10.15
C GLU A 25 -21.06 17.19 9.38
N HIS A 26 -20.26 18.08 9.95
CA HIS A 26 -18.98 18.49 9.37
C HIS A 26 -18.02 17.31 9.21
N ARG A 27 -17.86 16.47 10.25
CA ARG A 27 -17.04 15.25 10.19
C ARG A 27 -17.51 14.28 9.10
N LYS A 28 -18.83 14.05 8.98
CA LYS A 28 -19.38 13.22 7.89
C LYS A 28 -19.08 13.79 6.51
N LYS A 29 -19.19 15.11 6.34
CA LYS A 29 -18.90 15.80 5.07
C LYS A 29 -17.42 15.65 4.68
N LEU A 30 -16.50 15.85 5.61
CA LEU A 30 -15.07 15.63 5.38
C LEU A 30 -14.77 14.18 4.99
N MET A 31 -15.39 13.23 5.70
CA MET A 31 -15.22 11.81 5.40
C MET A 31 -15.69 11.49 3.98
N ARG A 32 -16.78 12.07 3.48
CA ARG A 32 -17.20 11.90 2.07
C ARG A 32 -16.19 12.52 1.09
N ARG A 33 -15.72 13.73 1.38
CA ARG A 33 -14.76 14.49 0.56
C ARG A 33 -13.42 13.78 0.39
N ARG A 34 -13.02 12.90 1.32
CA ARG A 34 -11.74 12.19 1.24
C ARG A 34 -11.56 11.44 -0.10
N ILE A 35 -12.60 10.79 -0.62
CA ILE A 35 -12.50 10.02 -1.86
C ILE A 35 -12.25 10.95 -3.07
N GLU A 36 -12.85 12.15 -3.04
CA GLU A 36 -12.59 13.19 -4.04
C GLU A 36 -11.13 13.68 -3.96
N LEU A 37 -10.58 13.82 -2.75
CA LEU A 37 -9.17 14.21 -2.54
C LEU A 37 -8.20 13.16 -3.08
N ALA A 38 -8.46 11.87 -2.83
CA ALA A 38 -7.64 10.79 -3.39
C ALA A 38 -7.70 10.79 -4.93
N THR A 39 -8.89 10.97 -5.50
CA THR A 39 -9.09 11.03 -6.95
C THR A 39 -8.41 12.26 -7.58
N SER A 40 -8.54 13.42 -6.92
CA SER A 40 -7.91 14.67 -7.36
C SER A 40 -6.39 14.58 -7.28
N GLY A 41 -5.85 13.99 -6.20
CA GLY A 41 -4.42 13.75 -6.04
C GLY A 41 -3.84 12.88 -7.15
N LEU A 42 -4.54 11.81 -7.53
CA LEU A 42 -4.13 10.95 -8.64
C LEU A 42 -4.12 11.69 -9.98
N LYS A 43 -5.19 12.45 -10.28
CA LYS A 43 -5.27 13.26 -11.52
C LYS A 43 -4.16 14.31 -11.57
N ALA A 44 -3.89 14.99 -10.46
CA ALA A 44 -2.82 15.97 -10.37
C ALA A 44 -1.44 15.33 -10.57
N TYR A 45 -1.21 14.16 -9.95
CA TYR A 45 0.04 13.41 -10.09
C TYR A 45 0.29 12.97 -11.54
N GLN A 46 -0.74 12.40 -12.20
CA GLN A 46 -0.68 12.01 -13.62
C GLN A 46 -0.41 13.21 -14.54
N SER A 47 -0.92 14.39 -14.18
CA SER A 47 -0.71 15.64 -14.91
C SER A 47 0.64 16.32 -14.58
N GLY A 48 1.51 15.68 -13.79
CA GLY A 48 2.81 16.20 -13.38
C GLY A 48 2.75 17.32 -12.31
N LYS A 49 1.57 17.64 -11.78
CA LYS A 49 1.37 18.68 -10.76
C LYS A 49 1.68 18.16 -9.37
N ILE A 50 2.96 17.95 -9.08
CA ILE A 50 3.43 17.26 -7.86
C ILE A 50 2.97 17.94 -6.56
N ALA A 51 3.02 19.27 -6.48
CA ALA A 51 2.64 20.00 -5.26
C ALA A 51 1.13 19.85 -4.95
N GLU A 52 0.28 19.97 -5.97
CA GLU A 52 -1.19 19.81 -5.85
C GLU A 52 -1.55 18.37 -5.47
N ALA A 53 -0.86 17.39 -6.05
CA ALA A 53 -1.03 15.98 -5.71
C ALA A 53 -0.66 15.69 -4.25
N ALA A 54 0.52 16.16 -3.81
CA ALA A 54 0.99 15.99 -2.44
C ALA A 54 0.02 16.64 -1.43
N GLN A 55 -0.46 17.85 -1.71
CA GLN A 55 -1.44 18.53 -0.85
C GLN A 55 -2.75 17.74 -0.74
N SER A 56 -3.26 17.23 -1.86
CA SER A 56 -4.50 16.45 -1.88
C SER A 56 -4.37 15.17 -1.04
N TYR A 57 -3.26 14.46 -1.21
CA TYR A 57 -2.94 13.25 -0.45
C TYR A 57 -2.70 13.51 1.05
N GLN A 58 -1.98 14.57 1.40
CA GLN A 58 -1.79 14.96 2.80
C GLN A 58 -3.13 15.35 3.46
N THR A 59 -4.01 16.04 2.72
CA THR A 59 -5.35 16.39 3.22
C THR A 59 -6.22 15.15 3.41
N TYR A 60 -6.13 14.17 2.49
CA TYR A 60 -6.78 12.87 2.66
C TYR A 60 -6.34 12.17 3.96
N LEU A 61 -5.02 12.08 4.19
CA LEU A 61 -4.48 11.44 5.38
C LEU A 61 -4.89 12.19 6.65
N ARG A 62 -4.86 13.53 6.63
CA ARG A 62 -5.30 14.38 7.75
C ARG A 62 -6.75 14.09 8.15
N ILE A 63 -7.67 13.97 7.19
CA ILE A 63 -9.07 13.65 7.48
C ILE A 63 -9.20 12.30 8.20
N LEU A 64 -8.41 11.31 7.79
CA LEU A 64 -8.41 10.00 8.45
C LEU A 64 -7.77 10.04 9.83
N GLU A 65 -6.69 10.81 10.01
CA GLU A 65 -6.05 11.03 11.31
C GLU A 65 -7.03 11.65 12.31
N ASP A 66 -7.70 12.72 11.90
CA ASP A 66 -8.72 13.41 12.71
C ASP A 66 -9.90 12.48 13.01
N TRP A 67 -10.33 11.66 12.03
CA TRP A 67 -11.43 10.71 12.22
C TRP A 67 -11.06 9.55 13.17
N LYS A 68 -9.81 9.09 13.15
CA LYS A 68 -9.28 8.07 14.07
C LYS A 68 -8.85 8.65 15.42
N GLY A 69 -8.82 9.97 15.57
CA GLY A 69 -8.39 10.65 16.79
C GLY A 69 -6.89 10.50 17.07
N VAL A 70 -6.07 10.43 16.02
CA VAL A 70 -4.61 10.28 16.12
C VAL A 70 -3.89 11.53 15.60
N PRO A 71 -2.69 11.85 16.12
CA PRO A 71 -1.92 12.99 15.64
C PRO A 71 -1.44 12.81 14.19
N PRO A 72 -0.93 13.89 13.55
CA PRO A 72 -0.21 13.80 12.28
C PRO A 72 0.78 12.64 12.19
N GLY A 73 0.65 11.80 11.17
CA GLY A 73 1.47 10.61 10.98
C GLY A 73 1.13 9.45 11.92
N GLY A 74 0.09 9.56 12.73
CA GLY A 74 -0.33 8.55 13.71
C GLY A 74 -1.09 7.37 13.14
N LEU A 75 -1.45 7.38 11.84
CA LEU A 75 -2.15 6.27 11.21
C LEU A 75 -1.31 5.00 11.22
N THR A 76 -1.95 3.91 11.64
CA THR A 76 -1.42 2.54 11.57
C THR A 76 -2.53 1.60 11.12
N PRO A 77 -2.19 0.44 10.52
CA PRO A 77 -3.20 -0.53 10.09
C PRO A 77 -4.07 -1.07 11.22
N ALA A 78 -3.55 -1.09 12.46
CA ALA A 78 -4.29 -1.56 13.64
C ALA A 78 -5.52 -0.71 13.97
N LEU A 79 -5.60 0.52 13.44
CA LEU A 79 -6.78 1.38 13.58
C LEU A 79 -7.95 0.96 12.67
N PHE A 80 -7.74 0.03 11.74
CA PHE A 80 -8.70 -0.36 10.72
C PHE A 80 -9.13 -1.82 10.88
N ASP A 81 -10.41 -2.10 10.65
CA ASP A 81 -10.90 -3.47 10.57
C ASP A 81 -10.59 -3.99 9.16
N VAL A 82 -9.56 -4.84 9.03
CA VAL A 82 -9.07 -5.34 7.73
C VAL A 82 -10.19 -5.97 6.88
N LYS A 83 -11.24 -6.55 7.49
CA LYS A 83 -12.35 -7.16 6.72
C LYS A 83 -13.28 -6.10 6.12
N LYS A 84 -13.49 -4.98 6.81
CA LYS A 84 -14.43 -3.92 6.41
C LYS A 84 -13.75 -2.78 5.66
N ASP A 85 -12.52 -2.48 6.06
CA ASP A 85 -11.76 -1.30 5.65
C ASP A 85 -10.66 -1.64 4.63
N MET A 86 -10.64 -2.85 4.06
CA MET A 86 -9.57 -3.29 3.13
C MET A 86 -9.30 -2.29 2.01
N TYR A 87 -10.35 -1.73 1.40
CA TYR A 87 -10.22 -0.73 0.33
C TYR A 87 -9.62 0.58 0.84
N GLU A 88 -9.92 0.98 2.07
CA GLU A 88 -9.33 2.17 2.69
C GLU A 88 -7.84 1.91 2.99
N VAL A 89 -7.50 0.75 3.57
CA VAL A 89 -6.12 0.35 3.85
C VAL A 89 -5.29 0.27 2.56
N LEU A 90 -5.86 -0.28 1.49
CA LEU A 90 -5.26 -0.31 0.17
C LEU A 90 -5.05 1.11 -0.39
N LEU A 91 -6.04 1.99 -0.25
CA LEU A 91 -5.95 3.37 -0.72
C LEU A 91 -4.88 4.17 0.05
N ILE A 92 -4.79 3.99 1.36
CA ILE A 92 -3.73 4.58 2.19
C ILE A 92 -2.35 4.08 1.73
N SER A 93 -2.19 2.77 1.50
CA SER A 93 -0.94 2.21 0.95
C SER A 93 -0.60 2.84 -0.41
N ALA A 94 -1.57 2.94 -1.33
CA ALA A 94 -1.36 3.54 -2.64
C ALA A 94 -0.96 5.04 -2.57
N ILE A 95 -1.59 5.78 -1.66
CA ILE A 95 -1.26 7.20 -1.43
C ILE A 95 0.17 7.36 -0.89
N TYR A 96 0.56 6.54 0.10
CA TYR A 96 1.94 6.57 0.60
C TYR A 96 2.94 6.18 -0.49
N TRP A 97 2.61 5.21 -1.35
CA TRP A 97 3.44 4.85 -2.49
C TRP A 97 3.66 6.02 -3.46
N ASP A 98 2.59 6.73 -3.82
CA ASP A 98 2.70 7.90 -4.70
C ASP A 98 3.51 9.02 -4.05
N LEU A 99 3.29 9.31 -2.77
CA LEU A 99 4.09 10.27 -2.01
C LEU A 99 5.57 9.88 -1.99
N THR A 100 5.91 8.61 -1.75
CA THR A 100 7.29 8.13 -1.82
C THR A 100 7.92 8.41 -3.18
N LYS A 101 7.23 8.11 -4.29
CA LYS A 101 7.75 8.39 -5.65
C LYS A 101 7.91 9.89 -5.92
N MET A 102 6.98 10.71 -5.45
CA MET A 102 7.05 12.16 -5.60
C MET A 102 8.27 12.74 -4.89
N PHE A 103 8.57 12.24 -3.69
CA PHE A 103 9.66 12.75 -2.86
C PHE A 103 11.01 12.08 -3.14
N ASP A 104 11.07 10.94 -3.84
CA ASP A 104 12.32 10.30 -4.28
C ASP A 104 13.21 11.26 -5.10
N ARG A 105 12.60 12.13 -5.91
CA ARG A 105 13.33 13.07 -6.77
C ARG A 105 13.83 14.31 -6.04
N THR A 106 13.58 14.44 -4.74
CA THR A 106 13.95 15.62 -3.96
C THR A 106 15.38 15.52 -3.43
N ARG A 107 16.07 16.67 -3.32
CA ARG A 107 17.46 16.76 -2.83
C ARG A 107 17.60 17.54 -1.51
N SER A 108 16.51 18.09 -0.99
CA SER A 108 16.53 18.84 0.27
C SER A 108 16.53 17.87 1.46
N PRO A 109 17.36 18.10 2.49
CA PRO A 109 17.38 17.25 3.70
C PRO A 109 16.01 17.13 4.37
N ALA A 110 15.22 18.21 4.40
CA ALA A 110 13.88 18.19 4.96
C ALA A 110 12.94 17.25 4.17
N LYS A 111 12.94 17.36 2.84
CA LYS A 111 12.13 16.52 1.95
C LYS A 111 12.60 15.06 1.91
N GLN A 112 13.88 14.81 2.18
CA GLN A 112 14.41 13.46 2.33
C GLN A 112 13.87 12.77 3.60
N ARG A 113 13.65 13.52 4.69
CA ARG A 113 12.95 12.98 5.86
C ARG A 113 11.51 12.59 5.53
N ASP A 114 10.80 13.45 4.80
CA ASP A 114 9.43 13.16 4.36
C ASP A 114 9.39 11.91 3.46
N PHE A 115 10.34 11.78 2.52
CA PHE A 115 10.53 10.58 1.70
C PHE A 115 10.65 9.31 2.54
N MET A 116 11.55 9.32 3.54
CA MET A 116 11.76 8.17 4.43
C MET A 116 10.52 7.83 5.23
N GLN A 117 9.82 8.83 5.79
CA GLN A 117 8.59 8.64 6.53
C GLN A 117 7.48 8.03 5.66
N TYR A 118 7.29 8.54 4.44
CA TYR A 118 6.30 7.98 3.51
C TYR A 118 6.63 6.55 3.10
N MET A 119 7.92 6.25 2.86
CA MET A 119 8.35 4.89 2.54
C MET A 119 8.11 3.93 3.71
N GLU A 120 8.42 4.34 4.94
CA GLU A 120 8.14 3.54 6.14
C GLU A 120 6.65 3.28 6.29
N LYS A 121 5.81 4.29 6.09
CA LYS A 121 4.35 4.15 6.12
C LYS A 121 3.83 3.25 5.01
N TYR A 122 4.37 3.33 3.81
CA TYR A 122 4.04 2.42 2.73
C TYR A 122 4.33 0.96 3.09
N ILE A 123 5.50 0.68 3.68
CA ILE A 123 5.85 -0.66 4.16
C ILE A 123 4.87 -1.10 5.26
N LEU A 124 4.62 -0.23 6.24
CA LEU A 124 3.72 -0.50 7.37
C LEU A 124 2.30 -0.87 6.89
N PHE A 125 1.75 -0.13 5.92
CA PHE A 125 0.41 -0.37 5.39
C PHE A 125 0.33 -1.50 4.36
N SER A 126 1.47 -2.02 3.90
CA SER A 126 1.51 -3.10 2.90
C SER A 126 1.90 -4.45 3.48
N LYS A 127 2.72 -4.47 4.54
CA LYS A 127 3.22 -5.70 5.15
C LYS A 127 2.09 -6.45 5.87
N GLY A 128 1.99 -7.75 5.60
CA GLY A 128 0.97 -8.64 6.16
C GLY A 128 -0.41 -8.49 5.52
N MET A 129 -0.60 -7.55 4.58
CA MET A 129 -1.89 -7.35 3.92
C MET A 129 -2.10 -8.35 2.78
N PRO A 130 -3.37 -8.67 2.43
CA PRO A 130 -3.68 -9.52 1.27
C PRO A 130 -3.04 -9.01 -0.05
N PHE A 131 -2.88 -7.69 -0.18
CA PHE A 131 -2.28 -7.04 -1.34
C PHE A 131 -0.75 -6.83 -1.23
N GLN A 132 -0.08 -7.36 -0.20
CA GLN A 132 1.38 -7.29 -0.06
C GLN A 132 2.15 -7.74 -1.33
N PRO A 133 1.73 -8.78 -2.06
CA PRO A 133 2.42 -9.18 -3.30
C PRO A 133 2.36 -8.08 -4.37
N LEU A 134 1.23 -7.39 -4.51
CA LEU A 134 1.09 -6.24 -5.40
C LEU A 134 2.04 -5.11 -5.00
N ALA A 135 2.14 -4.80 -3.71
CA ALA A 135 3.05 -3.76 -3.20
C ALA A 135 4.54 -4.11 -3.46
N THR A 136 4.90 -5.37 -3.29
CA THR A 136 6.25 -5.89 -3.58
C THR A 136 6.57 -5.73 -5.07
N GLU A 137 5.58 -5.99 -5.93
CA GLU A 137 5.71 -5.88 -7.38
C GLU A 137 5.84 -4.43 -7.85
N THR A 138 5.09 -3.49 -7.27
CA THR A 138 5.22 -2.06 -7.58
C THR A 138 6.62 -1.54 -7.24
N LEU A 139 7.19 -1.96 -6.10
CA LEU A 139 8.58 -1.64 -5.75
C LEU A 139 9.58 -2.23 -6.76
N ARG A 140 9.43 -3.50 -7.12
CA ARG A 140 10.31 -4.18 -8.08
C ARG A 140 10.35 -3.43 -9.41
N LYS A 141 9.18 -3.06 -9.93
CA LYS A 141 9.04 -2.31 -11.19
C LYS A 141 9.70 -0.94 -11.07
N TYR A 142 9.48 -0.22 -9.98
CA TYR A 142 10.08 1.10 -9.77
C TYR A 142 11.62 1.05 -9.71
N ILE A 143 12.19 0.10 -8.97
CA ILE A 143 13.64 -0.12 -8.86
C ILE A 143 14.25 -0.46 -10.24
N SER A 144 13.53 -1.24 -11.04
CA SER A 144 14.02 -1.75 -12.33
C SER A 144 13.88 -0.72 -13.46
N ASN A 145 12.79 0.03 -13.50
CA ASN A 145 12.38 0.80 -14.69
C ASN A 145 12.55 2.32 -14.52
N GLU A 146 12.42 2.88 -13.32
CA GLU A 146 12.19 4.34 -13.15
C GLU A 146 13.43 5.13 -12.69
N LYS A 147 14.64 4.54 -12.76
CA LYS A 147 15.89 5.17 -12.29
C LYS A 147 15.73 5.82 -10.90
N ALA A 148 15.16 5.07 -9.95
CA ALA A 148 15.02 5.51 -8.56
C ALA A 148 16.31 6.18 -8.04
N MET A 149 16.19 7.35 -7.43
CA MET A 149 17.34 8.10 -6.90
C MET A 149 17.88 7.39 -5.64
N HIS A 150 16.99 7.02 -4.73
CA HIS A 150 17.29 6.35 -3.46
C HIS A 150 17.22 4.82 -3.59
N LYS A 151 18.02 4.24 -4.50
CA LYS A 151 17.99 2.79 -4.77
C LYS A 151 18.23 1.91 -3.53
N PRO A 152 19.17 2.23 -2.61
CA PRO A 152 19.38 1.44 -1.40
C PRO A 152 18.13 1.33 -0.54
N GLU A 153 17.41 2.44 -0.38
CA GLU A 153 16.21 2.59 0.42
C GLU A 153 15.06 1.76 -0.16
N PHE A 154 14.81 1.87 -1.47
CA PHE A 154 13.81 1.04 -2.14
C PHE A 154 14.15 -0.45 -2.11
N LYS A 155 15.44 -0.80 -2.27
CA LYS A 155 15.87 -2.18 -2.11
C LYS A 155 15.58 -2.68 -0.70
N ASN A 156 15.88 -1.89 0.34
CA ASN A 156 15.56 -2.26 1.71
C ASN A 156 14.05 -2.44 1.92
N ALA A 157 13.23 -1.52 1.42
CA ALA A 157 11.77 -1.63 1.46
C ALA A 157 11.26 -2.91 0.78
N TYR A 158 11.82 -3.25 -0.39
CA TYR A 158 11.52 -4.48 -1.11
C TYR A 158 11.84 -5.73 -0.27
N LYS A 159 13.00 -5.75 0.40
CA LYS A 159 13.35 -6.83 1.34
C LYS A 159 12.39 -6.92 2.51
N MET A 160 12.04 -5.79 3.12
CA MET A 160 11.14 -5.71 4.28
C MET A 160 9.72 -6.21 3.98
N LEU A 161 9.25 -6.07 2.74
CA LEU A 161 7.98 -6.61 2.25
C LEU A 161 8.07 -8.07 1.79
N GLY A 162 9.16 -8.77 2.11
CA GLY A 162 9.32 -10.19 1.77
C GLY A 162 9.73 -10.42 0.32
N GLY A 163 10.25 -9.39 -0.36
CA GLY A 163 10.86 -9.47 -1.68
C GLY A 163 12.17 -10.28 -1.72
N ASP A 164 12.63 -10.85 -0.61
CA ASP A 164 13.75 -11.81 -0.57
C ASP A 164 13.28 -13.28 -0.54
N GLY A 165 11.98 -13.53 -0.27
CA GLY A 165 11.38 -14.86 -0.24
C GLY A 165 10.94 -15.37 -1.62
N ASN A 166 11.77 -15.22 -2.65
CA ASN A 166 11.33 -15.03 -4.03
C ASN A 166 10.81 -16.25 -4.81
N CYS A 167 9.57 -16.12 -5.28
CA CYS A 167 9.03 -16.76 -6.49
C CYS A 167 8.80 -15.68 -7.56
N PHE A 168 9.89 -15.08 -8.10
CA PHE A 168 9.86 -13.90 -8.99
C PHE A 168 8.81 -13.95 -10.11
N VAL A 169 8.67 -15.09 -10.78
CA VAL A 169 7.73 -15.28 -11.89
C VAL A 169 6.28 -15.31 -11.38
N ALA A 170 6.04 -16.00 -10.26
CA ALA A 170 4.70 -16.02 -9.65
C ALA A 170 4.32 -14.63 -9.12
N THR A 171 5.27 -13.89 -8.53
CA THR A 171 5.05 -12.51 -8.11
C THR A 171 4.72 -11.60 -9.31
N ALA A 172 5.37 -11.76 -10.46
CA ALA A 172 5.08 -10.98 -11.67
C ALA A 172 3.68 -11.27 -12.27
N LEU A 173 3.09 -12.42 -11.94
CA LEU A 173 1.79 -12.89 -12.41
C LEU A 173 0.71 -12.80 -11.32
N THR A 174 0.95 -12.09 -10.22
CA THR A 174 -0.01 -11.91 -9.11
C THR A 174 -1.37 -11.39 -9.60
N ASP A 175 -1.41 -10.63 -10.69
CA ASP A 175 -2.63 -10.11 -11.30
C ASP A 175 -3.50 -11.17 -12.00
N VAL A 176 -2.93 -12.35 -12.31
CA VAL A 176 -3.61 -13.42 -13.06
C VAL A 176 -3.69 -14.76 -12.31
N ILE A 177 -2.92 -14.96 -11.24
CA ILE A 177 -2.91 -16.20 -10.45
C ILE A 177 -3.86 -16.13 -9.25
N ASP A 178 -4.25 -17.30 -8.74
CA ASP A 178 -5.00 -17.44 -7.49
C ASP A 178 -4.18 -16.88 -6.29
N PRO A 179 -4.79 -16.08 -5.39
CA PRO A 179 -4.15 -15.62 -4.16
C PRO A 179 -3.45 -16.71 -3.34
N GLY A 180 -3.94 -17.97 -3.39
CA GLY A 180 -3.34 -19.10 -2.69
C GLY A 180 -2.06 -19.68 -3.32
N THR A 181 -1.76 -19.36 -4.58
CA THR A 181 -0.68 -19.97 -5.35
C THR A 181 0.71 -19.54 -4.88
N LEU A 182 0.87 -18.26 -4.55
CA LEU A 182 2.16 -17.73 -4.09
C LEU A 182 2.60 -18.33 -2.73
N PRO A 183 1.72 -18.44 -1.70
CA PRO A 183 2.02 -19.20 -0.48
C PRO A 183 2.40 -20.66 -0.74
N ARG A 184 1.65 -21.39 -1.59
CA ARG A 184 1.93 -22.81 -1.92
C ARG A 184 3.32 -22.99 -2.54
N LEU A 185 3.69 -22.13 -3.49
CA LEU A 185 5.00 -22.19 -4.14
C LEU A 185 6.16 -21.88 -3.17
N ARG A 186 5.95 -20.99 -2.20
CA ARG A 186 6.93 -20.72 -1.14
C ARG A 186 7.10 -21.93 -0.23
N THR A 187 6.00 -22.54 0.20
CA THR A 187 6.02 -23.79 0.98
C THR A 187 6.75 -24.90 0.25
N PHE A 188 6.47 -25.11 -1.04
CA PHE A 188 7.16 -26.11 -1.87
C PHE A 188 8.67 -25.84 -1.97
N ARG A 189 9.07 -24.57 -2.13
CA ARG A 189 10.50 -24.19 -2.11
C ARG A 189 11.15 -24.55 -0.78
N ASP A 190 10.53 -24.18 0.33
CA ASP A 190 11.14 -24.27 1.65
C ASP A 190 11.11 -25.71 2.19
N HIS A 191 10.02 -26.44 1.98
CA HIS A 191 9.83 -27.79 2.52
C HIS A 191 10.21 -28.92 1.57
N THR A 192 10.25 -28.70 0.25
CA THR A 192 10.58 -29.76 -0.72
C THR A 192 11.92 -29.50 -1.39
N LEU A 193 12.07 -28.36 -2.07
CA LEU A 193 13.30 -28.07 -2.83
C LEU A 193 14.51 -27.85 -1.92
N SER A 194 14.35 -27.15 -0.80
CA SER A 194 15.47 -26.81 0.09
C SER A 194 16.04 -28.03 0.85
N ARG A 195 15.30 -29.15 0.92
CA ARG A 195 15.76 -30.40 1.54
C ARG A 195 16.81 -31.12 0.71
N SER A 196 16.80 -30.98 -0.61
CA SER A 196 17.76 -31.65 -1.50
C SER A 196 18.88 -30.72 -1.98
N ARG A 197 20.07 -31.28 -2.23
CA ARG A 197 21.20 -30.51 -2.78
C ARG A 197 20.87 -29.95 -4.18
N PHE A 198 20.18 -30.73 -4.99
CA PHE A 198 19.71 -30.31 -6.32
C PHE A 198 18.67 -29.20 -6.24
N GLY A 199 17.70 -29.30 -5.32
CA GLY A 199 16.70 -28.26 -5.14
C GLY A 199 17.31 -26.94 -4.63
N ARG A 200 18.31 -26.99 -3.73
CA ARG A 200 19.07 -25.78 -3.35
C ARG A 200 19.81 -25.14 -4.52
N SER A 201 20.44 -25.94 -5.39
CA SER A 201 21.08 -25.44 -6.61
C SER A 201 20.07 -24.84 -7.59
N PHE A 202 18.91 -25.46 -7.76
CA PHE A 202 17.82 -24.93 -8.58
C PHE A 202 17.29 -23.59 -8.04
N VAL A 203 17.06 -23.50 -6.72
CA VAL A 203 16.67 -22.24 -6.06
C VAL A 203 17.73 -21.17 -6.30
N GLY A 204 19.02 -21.50 -6.17
CA GLY A 204 20.12 -20.57 -6.46
C GLY A 204 20.14 -20.08 -7.91
N TRP A 205 19.95 -20.98 -8.88
CA TRP A 205 19.83 -20.61 -10.30
C TRP A 205 18.59 -19.74 -10.56
N TYR A 206 17.45 -20.13 -9.98
CA TYR A 206 16.19 -19.40 -10.09
C TYR A 206 16.30 -18.01 -9.45
N TYR A 207 17.09 -17.83 -8.39
CA TYR A 207 17.29 -16.52 -7.77
C TYR A 207 18.21 -15.63 -8.60
N ARG A 208 19.15 -16.23 -9.34
CA ARG A 208 20.04 -15.52 -10.25
C ARG A 208 19.34 -15.10 -11.55
N ASN A 209 18.43 -15.94 -12.07
CA ASN A 209 17.79 -15.73 -13.39
C ASN A 209 16.33 -15.29 -13.31
N GLY A 210 15.65 -15.54 -12.19
CA GLY A 210 14.25 -15.21 -11.94
C GLY A 210 13.87 -13.76 -12.20
N PRO A 211 14.69 -12.75 -11.83
CA PRO A 211 14.41 -11.35 -12.17
C PRO A 211 14.41 -11.05 -13.68
N LYS A 212 15.16 -11.81 -14.49
CA LYS A 212 15.14 -11.67 -15.95
C LYS A 212 13.88 -12.33 -16.52
N LEU A 213 13.52 -13.50 -16.02
CA LEU A 213 12.29 -14.21 -16.40
C LEU A 213 11.03 -13.41 -16.04
N ALA A 214 10.97 -12.82 -14.84
CA ALA A 214 9.87 -11.96 -14.41
C ALA A 214 9.73 -10.71 -15.29
N ARG A 215 10.85 -10.10 -15.70
CA ARG A 215 10.81 -9.00 -16.68
C ARG A 215 10.30 -9.47 -18.03
N TRP A 216 10.73 -10.63 -18.51
CA TRP A 216 10.24 -11.19 -19.76
C TRP A 216 8.71 -11.41 -19.72
N THR A 217 8.17 -11.92 -18.62
CA THR A 217 6.72 -12.08 -18.46
C THR A 217 5.93 -10.77 -18.46
N ASP A 218 6.56 -9.65 -18.11
CA ASP A 218 5.94 -8.32 -18.21
C ASP A 218 5.78 -7.83 -19.66
N TYR A 219 6.61 -8.31 -20.58
CA TYR A 219 6.51 -7.99 -22.01
C TYR A 219 5.61 -8.96 -22.78
N CYS A 220 5.15 -10.04 -22.16
CA CYS A 220 4.28 -11.02 -22.80
C CYS A 220 2.84 -10.50 -22.98
N PRO A 221 2.18 -10.85 -24.10
CA PRO A 221 0.75 -10.59 -24.29
C PRO A 221 -0.10 -11.16 -23.15
N GLN A 222 -1.21 -10.49 -22.82
CA GLN A 222 -2.11 -10.90 -21.76
C GLN A 222 -2.61 -12.37 -21.85
N PRO A 223 -2.92 -12.93 -23.03
CA PRO A 223 -3.30 -14.34 -23.13
C PRO A 223 -2.18 -15.29 -22.68
N ALA A 224 -0.92 -14.98 -23.01
CA ALA A 224 0.23 -15.77 -22.62
C ALA A 224 0.49 -15.67 -21.10
N ARG A 225 0.32 -14.49 -20.51
CA ARG A 225 0.40 -14.30 -19.05
C ARG A 225 -0.65 -15.13 -18.31
N ARG A 226 -1.90 -15.16 -18.81
CA ARG A 226 -2.98 -15.98 -18.22
C ARG A 226 -2.69 -17.47 -18.32
N ALA A 227 -2.21 -17.94 -19.47
CA ALA A 227 -1.82 -19.34 -19.64
C ALA A 227 -0.71 -19.74 -18.66
N LEU A 228 0.32 -18.90 -18.53
CA LEU A 228 1.39 -19.10 -17.54
C LEU A 228 0.86 -19.09 -16.10
N GLY A 229 -0.09 -18.19 -15.79
CA GLY A 229 -0.74 -18.13 -14.50
C GLY A 229 -1.50 -19.41 -14.16
N LEU A 230 -2.31 -19.93 -15.09
CA LEU A 230 -3.04 -21.19 -14.92
C LEU A 230 -2.11 -22.39 -14.72
N ILE A 231 -1.00 -22.44 -15.46
CA ILE A 231 0.02 -23.49 -15.30
C ILE A 231 0.62 -23.43 -13.89
N LEU A 232 0.94 -22.22 -13.41
CA LEU A 232 1.46 -22.04 -12.05
C LEU A 232 0.43 -22.41 -10.98
N ASP A 233 -0.83 -22.09 -11.18
CA ASP A 233 -1.91 -22.43 -10.26
C ASP A 233 -2.06 -23.95 -10.14
N VAL A 234 -2.16 -24.65 -11.28
CA VAL A 234 -2.25 -26.12 -11.33
C VAL A 234 -1.02 -26.76 -10.70
N PHE A 235 0.17 -26.30 -11.07
CA PHE A 235 1.42 -26.79 -10.49
C PHE A 235 1.47 -26.59 -8.98
N SER A 236 1.07 -25.42 -8.48
CA SER A 236 1.10 -25.14 -7.05
C SER A 236 0.16 -26.02 -6.23
N ARG A 237 -0.96 -26.48 -6.82
CA ARG A 237 -1.91 -27.40 -6.18
C ARG A 237 -1.43 -28.85 -6.19
N LEU A 238 -0.61 -29.23 -7.16
CA LEU A 238 -0.01 -30.56 -7.24
C LEU A 238 1.27 -30.68 -6.39
N ALA A 239 1.96 -29.56 -6.19
CA ALA A 239 3.24 -29.50 -5.48
C ALA A 239 3.12 -29.13 -3.99
N GLY A 240 1.99 -28.57 -3.57
CA GLY A 240 1.67 -28.27 -2.16
C GLY A 240 0.86 -29.39 -1.53
#